data_AF-A0AAW1W3Q4-F1
#
_entry.id   AF-A0AAW1W3Q4-F1
#
_cell.length_a   1.000
_cell.length_b   1.000
_cell.length_c   1.000
_cell.angle_alpha   90.00
_cell.angle_beta   90.00
_cell.angle_gamma   90.00
#
_symmetry.space_group_name_H-M   'P 1'
#
loop_
_entity.id
_entity.type
_entity.pdbx_description
1 polymer ?
#
loop_
_entity_poly.entity_id
_entity_poly.type
_entity_poly.pdbx_seq_one_letter_code
_entity_poly.pdbx_strand_id
1 'polypeptide(L)'
;MSGITYGADFVAYRHHPELVHSEYAVIVSSEEEGDANKRLRVWSDVHCATRLCGGVAKTLLVLDISKSGHSVDSPSCLESYTVKERTIRRWNPEQCREDHTIVESENVAKVEM
;
A
#
# COMPACT_ATOMS: atom_id res chain seq x y z
N MET A 1 -8.12 -2.67 -12.09
CA MET A 1 -9.56 -3.08 -12.11
C MET A 1 -10.28 -2.41 -10.97
N SER A 2 -11.60 -2.17 -11.08
CA SER A 2 -12.39 -1.59 -9.99
C SER A 2 -12.37 -2.47 -8.74
N GLY A 3 -12.28 -1.85 -7.57
CA GLY A 3 -12.25 -2.51 -6.26
C GLY A 3 -13.58 -2.48 -5.50
N ILE A 4 -14.68 -2.03 -6.11
CA ILE A 4 -15.93 -1.71 -5.40
C ILE A 4 -16.53 -2.90 -4.64
N THR A 5 -16.38 -4.12 -5.17
CA THR A 5 -16.83 -5.37 -4.52
C THR A 5 -16.07 -5.68 -3.22
N TYR A 6 -14.93 -5.03 -3.01
CA TYR A 6 -14.08 -5.15 -1.83
C TYR A 6 -14.10 -3.88 -0.97
N GLY A 7 -14.99 -2.92 -1.28
CA GLY A 7 -15.02 -1.62 -0.62
C GLY A 7 -13.78 -0.78 -0.87
N ALA A 8 -13.09 -0.97 -2.01
CA ALA A 8 -11.86 -0.27 -2.37
C ALA A 8 -12.03 0.44 -3.73
N ASP A 9 -11.11 1.32 -4.08
CA ASP A 9 -11.16 2.04 -5.35
C ASP A 9 -10.68 1.11 -6.48
N PHE A 10 -9.59 0.38 -6.21
CA PHE A 10 -9.01 -0.57 -7.14
C PHE A 10 -8.63 -1.90 -6.47
N VAL A 11 -8.30 -2.88 -7.31
CA VAL A 11 -7.53 -4.05 -6.91
C VAL A 11 -6.23 -4.13 -7.69
N ALA A 12 -5.16 -4.55 -7.02
CA ALA A 12 -3.84 -4.74 -7.63
C ALA A 12 -3.36 -6.19 -7.51
N TYR A 13 -2.56 -6.59 -8.50
CA TYR A 13 -2.03 -7.93 -8.66
C TYR A 13 -0.50 -7.86 -8.61
N ARG A 14 0.15 -8.81 -7.95
CA ARG A 14 1.62 -8.98 -8.05
C ARG A 14 2.05 -9.66 -9.36
N HIS A 15 1.15 -10.43 -9.96
CA HIS A 15 1.42 -11.19 -11.18
C HIS A 15 0.25 -11.09 -12.16
N HIS A 16 0.37 -11.77 -13.30
CA HIS A 16 -0.64 -11.72 -14.36
C HIS A 16 -2.04 -12.10 -13.82
N PRO A 17 -3.09 -11.30 -14.08
CA PRO A 17 -4.43 -11.55 -13.53
C PRO A 17 -5.06 -12.90 -13.90
N GLU A 18 -4.62 -13.52 -15.00
CA GLU A 18 -5.08 -14.85 -15.40
C GLU A 18 -4.47 -15.98 -14.55
N LEU A 19 -3.36 -15.71 -13.86
CA LEU A 19 -2.61 -16.70 -13.09
C LEU A 19 -2.82 -16.57 -11.59
N VAL A 20 -3.19 -15.37 -11.11
CA VAL A 20 -3.31 -15.09 -9.67
C VAL A 20 -4.52 -14.24 -9.34
N HIS A 21 -5.02 -14.41 -8.12
CA HIS A 21 -5.98 -13.47 -7.55
C HIS A 21 -5.32 -12.13 -7.24
N SER A 22 -6.14 -11.08 -7.23
CA SER A 22 -5.68 -9.79 -6.73
C SER A 22 -5.37 -9.89 -5.24
N GLU A 23 -4.21 -9.35 -4.87
CA GLU A 23 -3.71 -9.41 -3.50
C GLU A 23 -4.08 -8.17 -2.71
N TYR A 24 -4.12 -7.02 -3.39
CA TYR A 24 -4.34 -5.75 -2.74
C TYR A 24 -5.74 -5.22 -3.06
N ALA A 25 -6.42 -4.76 -2.01
CA ALA A 25 -7.53 -3.83 -2.13
C ALA A 25 -6.95 -2.43 -1.91
N VAL A 26 -7.08 -1.55 -2.92
CA VAL A 26 -6.36 -0.27 -2.99
C VAL A 26 -7.32 0.88 -2.69
N ILE A 27 -6.97 1.70 -1.71
CA ILE A 27 -7.61 2.97 -1.42
C ILE A 27 -6.66 4.10 -1.82
N VAL A 28 -7.15 5.06 -2.60
CA VAL A 28 -6.39 6.22 -3.06
C VAL A 28 -6.81 7.45 -2.25
N SER A 29 -5.82 8.18 -1.76
CA SER A 29 -5.97 9.41 -1.00
C SER A 29 -5.17 10.50 -1.70
N SER A 30 -5.79 11.64 -1.97
CA SER A 30 -5.11 12.81 -2.55
C SER A 30 -5.07 13.94 -1.53
N GLU A 31 -3.92 14.62 -1.44
CA GLU A 31 -3.76 15.77 -0.55
C GLU A 31 -4.52 17.01 -1.06
N GLU A 32 -4.72 17.12 -2.37
CA GLU A 32 -5.22 18.33 -3.04
C GLU A 32 -6.75 18.52 -2.95
N GLU A 33 -7.49 17.42 -2.79
CA GLU A 33 -8.97 17.41 -2.89
C GLU A 33 -9.69 17.77 -1.58
N GLY A 34 -8.95 18.32 -0.61
CA GLY A 34 -9.47 18.63 0.72
C GLY A 34 -9.87 17.37 1.50
N ASP A 35 -10.73 17.52 2.51
CA ASP A 35 -11.19 16.41 3.37
C ASP A 35 -12.12 15.43 2.66
N ALA A 36 -12.57 15.75 1.44
CA ALA A 36 -13.68 15.07 0.75
C ALA A 36 -13.37 13.63 0.31
N ASN A 37 -12.12 13.30 -0.02
CA ASN A 37 -11.73 11.96 -0.50
C ASN A 37 -10.86 11.18 0.48
N LYS A 38 -10.80 11.61 1.75
CA LYS A 38 -9.89 10.97 2.70
C LYS A 38 -10.65 9.90 3.49
N ARG A 39 -10.57 8.66 3.00
CA ARG A 39 -11.02 7.47 3.73
C ARG A 39 -10.00 7.11 4.81
N LEU A 40 -10.38 6.27 5.77
CA LEU A 40 -9.49 5.81 6.86
C LEU A 40 -9.10 6.95 7.83
N ARG A 41 -10.00 7.91 8.03
CA ARG A 41 -9.81 9.08 8.91
C ARG A 41 -10.01 8.74 10.38
N VAL A 42 -10.92 7.81 10.65
CA VAL A 42 -11.26 7.34 11.98
C VAL A 42 -10.96 5.86 12.11
N TRP A 43 -10.70 5.40 13.35
CA TRP A 43 -10.37 4.00 13.61
C TRP A 43 -11.43 3.01 13.15
N SER A 44 -12.71 3.40 13.17
CA SER A 44 -13.79 2.57 12.64
C SER A 44 -13.60 2.26 11.17
N ASP A 45 -13.16 3.23 10.36
CA ASP A 45 -12.91 3.04 8.93
C ASP A 45 -11.78 2.04 8.71
N VAL A 46 -10.68 2.19 9.45
CA VAL A 46 -9.52 1.28 9.40
C VAL A 46 -9.94 -0.13 9.77
N HIS A 47 -10.73 -0.27 10.83
CA HIS A 47 -11.21 -1.56 11.31
C HIS A 47 -12.16 -2.21 10.29
N CYS A 48 -13.13 -1.45 9.76
CA CYS A 48 -14.06 -1.91 8.74
C CYS A 48 -13.34 -2.33 7.45
N ALA A 49 -12.43 -1.50 6.92
CA ALA A 49 -11.69 -1.79 5.72
C ALA A 49 -10.80 -3.04 5.89
N THR A 50 -10.10 -3.16 7.01
CA THR A 50 -9.27 -4.35 7.32
C THR A 50 -10.13 -5.61 7.45
N ARG A 51 -11.33 -5.51 8.05
CA ARG A 51 -12.25 -6.64 8.19
C ARG A 51 -12.81 -7.12 6.85
N LEU A 52 -13.14 -6.19 5.95
CA LEU A 52 -13.59 -6.50 4.59
C LEU A 52 -12.49 -7.20 3.81
N CYS A 53 -11.28 -6.63 3.79
CA CYS A 53 -10.13 -7.18 3.07
C CYS A 53 -9.72 -8.57 3.62
N GLY A 54 -9.65 -8.71 4.94
CA GLY A 54 -9.30 -9.97 5.58
C GLY A 54 -10.31 -11.10 5.32
N GLY A 55 -11.58 -10.77 5.08
CA GLY A 55 -12.60 -11.77 4.73
C GLY A 55 -12.42 -12.40 3.35
N VAL A 56 -11.66 -11.75 2.45
CA VAL A 56 -11.43 -12.19 1.06
C VAL A 56 -9.94 -12.39 0.76
N ALA A 57 -9.13 -12.60 1.79
CA ALA A 57 -7.68 -12.78 1.69
C ALA A 57 -6.97 -11.66 0.90
N LYS A 58 -7.35 -10.40 1.13
CA LYS A 58 -6.67 -9.23 0.57
C LYS A 58 -5.96 -8.42 1.64
N THR A 59 -4.86 -7.82 1.24
CA THR A 59 -4.12 -6.84 2.01
C THR A 59 -4.60 -5.44 1.66
N LEU A 60 -4.87 -4.60 2.66
CA LEU A 60 -5.29 -3.22 2.43
C LEU A 60 -4.07 -2.36 2.07
N LEU A 61 -4.10 -1.77 0.88
CA LEU A 61 -3.06 -0.88 0.35
C LEU A 61 -3.60 0.54 0.25
N VAL A 62 -2.91 1.48 0.86
CA VAL A 62 -3.24 2.92 0.82
C VAL A 62 -2.19 3.63 -0.01
N LEU A 63 -2.63 4.35 -1.03
CA LEU A 63 -1.79 5.19 -1.88
C LEU A 63 -2.12 6.65 -1.60
N ASP A 64 -1.19 7.36 -0.99
CA ASP A 64 -1.27 8.81 -0.80
C ASP A 64 -0.55 9.48 -1.96
N ILE A 65 -1.30 10.16 -2.82
CA ILE A 65 -0.81 10.84 -4.02
C ILE A 65 -0.75 12.34 -3.72
N SER A 66 0.43 12.92 -3.91
CA SER A 66 0.62 14.38 -3.88
C SER A 66 1.21 14.85 -5.19
N LYS A 67 0.89 16.08 -5.58
CA LYS A 67 1.36 16.71 -6.81
C LYS A 67 2.19 17.93 -6.45
N SER A 68 3.29 18.13 -7.16
CA SER A 68 4.24 19.22 -6.93
C SER A 68 4.28 20.26 -8.05
N GLY A 69 3.24 20.33 -8.90
CA GLY A 69 3.19 21.20 -10.06
C GLY A 69 1.77 21.55 -10.54
N HIS A 70 1.66 22.45 -11.52
CA HIS A 70 0.37 23.01 -11.93
C HIS A 70 -0.22 22.39 -13.21
N SER A 71 0.58 22.00 -14.21
CA SER A 71 0.07 21.50 -15.49
C SER A 71 -0.26 19.99 -15.46
N VAL A 72 -1.39 19.62 -16.08
CA VAL A 72 -1.88 18.23 -16.23
C VAL A 72 -2.04 17.84 -17.70
N ASP A 73 -1.58 18.69 -18.61
CA ASP A 73 -1.91 18.61 -20.04
C ASP A 73 -1.00 17.65 -20.84
N SER A 74 -0.05 17.00 -20.18
CA SER A 74 0.92 16.07 -20.79
C SER A 74 1.24 14.91 -19.85
N PRO A 75 1.50 13.69 -20.35
CA PRO A 75 1.97 12.56 -19.53
C PRO A 75 3.24 12.84 -18.73
N SER A 76 4.06 13.80 -19.17
CA SER A 76 5.24 14.25 -18.42
C SER A 76 4.90 14.87 -17.06
N CYS A 77 3.64 15.24 -16.82
CA CYS A 77 3.19 15.71 -15.52
C CYS A 77 3.34 14.65 -14.42
N LEU A 78 3.38 13.35 -14.78
CA LEU A 78 3.57 12.24 -13.83
C LEU A 78 4.88 12.35 -13.05
N GLU A 79 5.93 12.97 -13.63
CA GLU A 79 7.19 13.24 -12.94
C GLU A 79 7.03 14.19 -11.75
N SER A 80 5.98 15.00 -11.74
CA SER A 80 5.66 15.92 -10.64
C SER A 80 4.79 15.29 -9.54
N TYR A 81 4.36 14.04 -9.70
CA TYR A 81 3.58 13.34 -8.69
C TYR A 81 4.49 12.51 -7.77
N THR A 82 4.19 12.56 -6.48
CA THR A 82 4.77 11.67 -5.48
C THR A 82 3.70 10.73 -4.97
N VAL A 83 4.01 9.44 -4.93
CA VAL A 83 3.11 8.42 -4.38
C VAL A 83 3.78 7.83 -3.14
N LYS A 84 3.09 7.90 -2.00
CA LYS A 84 3.48 7.21 -0.77
C LYS A 84 2.60 5.98 -0.60
N GLU A 85 3.24 4.84 -0.46
CA GLU A 85 2.58 3.56 -0.25
C GLU A 85 2.53 3.21 1.24
N ARG A 86 1.36 2.78 1.73
CA ARG A 86 1.20 2.24 3.07
C ARG A 86 0.34 0.99 3.05
N THR A 87 0.87 -0.10 3.62
CA THR A 87 0.10 -1.32 3.81
C THR A 87 -0.45 -1.39 5.24
N ILE A 88 -1.73 -1.71 5.39
CA ILE A 88 -2.38 -1.92 6.68
C ILE A 88 -2.72 -3.40 6.83
N ARG A 89 -2.25 -4.00 7.93
CA ARG A 89 -2.42 -5.43 8.26
C ARG A 89 -2.86 -5.56 9.70
N ARG A 90 -3.50 -6.67 10.03
CA ARG A 90 -3.67 -7.06 11.43
C ARG A 90 -2.28 -7.30 12.03
N TRP A 91 -2.04 -6.73 13.21
CA TRP A 91 -0.82 -6.98 13.95
C TRP A 91 -0.72 -8.47 14.35
N ASN A 92 0.41 -9.10 14.06
CA ASN A 92 0.68 -10.49 14.42
C ASN A 92 1.79 -10.52 15.48
N PRO A 93 1.51 -10.97 16.72
CA PRO A 93 2.51 -11.01 17.79
C PRO A 93 3.77 -11.79 17.43
N GLU A 94 3.66 -12.86 16.66
CA GLU A 94 4.81 -13.71 16.28
C GLU A 94 5.75 -13.02 15.28
N GLN A 95 5.23 -12.07 14.49
CA GLN A 95 5.97 -11.41 13.41
C GLN A 95 6.31 -9.95 13.71
N CYS A 96 5.61 -9.34 14.67
CA CYS A 96 5.67 -7.90 14.93
C CYS A 96 6.15 -7.58 16.36
N ARG A 97 6.61 -8.59 17.11
CA ARG A 97 7.33 -8.35 18.36
C ARG A 97 8.72 -7.80 18.04
N GLU A 98 9.18 -6.86 18.85
CA GLU A 98 10.55 -6.35 18.78
C GLU A 98 11.51 -7.46 19.21
N ASP A 99 12.06 -8.22 18.27
CA ASP A 99 13.15 -9.16 18.54
C ASP A 99 14.48 -8.39 18.58
N HIS A 100 15.09 -8.31 19.75
CA HIS A 100 16.46 -7.82 19.92
C HIS A 100 17.49 -8.85 19.43
N THR A 101 17.45 -9.22 18.16
CA THR A 101 18.55 -9.95 17.52
C THR A 101 19.14 -9.09 16.42
N ILE A 102 20.02 -8.19 16.84
CA ILE A 102 21.02 -7.61 15.93
C ILE A 102 21.87 -8.80 15.47
N VAL A 103 21.63 -9.29 14.26
CA VAL A 103 22.55 -10.19 13.59
C VAL A 103 23.47 -9.30 12.76
N GLU A 104 24.57 -8.85 13.37
CA GLU A 104 25.72 -8.37 12.61
C GLU A 104 26.25 -9.55 11.81
N SER A 105 25.92 -9.60 10.53
CA SER A 105 26.65 -10.45 9.60
C SER A 105 27.94 -9.71 9.21
N GLU A 106 28.92 -9.72 10.12
CA GLU A 106 30.33 -9.74 9.72
C GLU A 106 30.63 -11.13 9.17
N ASN A 107 31.08 -11.20 7.92
CA ASN A 107 32.18 -12.10 7.56
C ASN A 107 32.80 -11.70 6.21
N VAL A 108 33.95 -11.06 6.35
CA VAL A 108 35.01 -10.96 5.36
C VAL A 108 35.50 -12.35 4.96
N ALA A 109 35.55 -12.65 3.67
CA ALA A 109 36.44 -13.68 3.13
C ALA A 109 36.99 -13.29 1.74
N LYS A 110 38.20 -12.72 1.80
CA LYS A 110 39.38 -12.90 0.94
C LYS A 110 39.21 -12.98 -0.59
N VAL A 111 39.76 -11.95 -1.22
CA VAL A 111 40.37 -12.01 -2.56
C VAL A 111 41.62 -12.88 -2.48
N GLU A 112 41.62 -14.02 -3.18
CA GLU A 112 42.82 -14.70 -3.70
C GLU A 112 42.42 -15.71 -4.78
N MET A 113 42.60 -15.33 -6.04
CA MET A 113 43.32 -16.05 -7.11
C MET A 113 43.26 -15.25 -8.41
#